data_AF-A0A3C0TDV1-F1
#
_entry.id   AF-A0A3C0TDV1-F1
#
_cell.length_a   1.000
_cell.length_b   1.000
_cell.length_c   1.000
_cell.angle_alpha   90.00
_cell.angle_beta   90.00
_cell.angle_gamma   90.00
#
_symmetry.space_group_name_H-M   'P 1'
#
loop_
_entity.id
_entity.type
_entity.pdbx_description
1 polymer ?
#
loop_
_entity_poly.entity_id
_entity_poly.type
_entity_poly.pdbx_seq_one_letter_code
_entity_poly.pdbx_strand_id
1 'polypeptide(L)' 'MDQDGTRQCLEGLTEAEAKYGRPKELGILEVSITPGVRPSDEAFQAFEDLGVDRLILLQGGKNEADLVQFVEDITERYIQ' A
#
# COMPACT_ATOMS: atom_id res chain seq x y z
N MET A 1 3.11 -1.32 9.09
CA MET A 1 2.95 -2.64 8.43
C MET A 1 4.16 -2.87 7.54
N ASP A 2 4.73 -4.07 7.58
CA ASP A 2 5.82 -4.51 6.72
C ASP A 2 5.30 -5.52 5.68
N GLN A 3 6.20 -6.08 4.87
CA GLN A 3 5.84 -7.00 3.79
C GLN A 3 5.26 -8.32 4.33
N ASP A 4 5.85 -8.87 5.39
CA ASP A 4 5.40 -10.15 5.96
C ASP A 4 4.02 -10.02 6.59
N GLY A 5 3.76 -8.94 7.33
CA GLY A 5 2.42 -8.65 7.84
C GLY A 5 1.40 -8.47 6.72
N THR A 6 1.81 -7.84 5.61
CA THR A 6 0.95 -7.68 4.43
C THR A 6 0.60 -9.02 3.80
N ARG A 7 1.59 -9.87 3.58
CA ARG A 7 1.39 -11.23 3.05
C ARG A 7 0.40 -12.02 3.90
N GLN A 8 0.59 -12.02 5.22
CA GLN A 8 -0.30 -12.74 6.13
C GLN A 8 -1.75 -12.24 6.05
N CYS A 9 -1.96 -10.93 5.96
CA CYS A 9 -3.31 -10.39 5.79
C CYS A 9 -3.96 -10.83 4.46
N LEU A 10 -3.20 -10.81 3.36
CA LEU A 10 -3.69 -11.20 2.03
C LEU A 10 -4.01 -12.69 1.93
N GLU A 11 -3.18 -13.55 2.54
CA GLU A 11 -3.46 -14.98 2.67
C GLU A 11 -4.78 -15.20 3.44
N GLY A 12 -4.97 -14.49 4.55
CA GLY A 12 -6.23 -14.54 5.32
C GLY A 12 -7.46 -14.07 4.53
N LEU A 13 -7.31 -13.05 3.67
CA LEU A 13 -8.39 -12.62 2.78
C LEU A 13 -8.72 -13.68 1.72
N THR A 14 -7.71 -14.35 1.17
CA THR A 14 -7.86 -15.45 0.20
C THR A 14 -8.59 -16.63 0.84
N GLU A 15 -8.21 -17.02 2.06
CA GLU A 15 -8.90 -18.06 2.82
C GLU A 15 -10.36 -17.68 3.13
N ALA A 16 -10.59 -16.41 3.48
CA ALA A 16 -11.92 -15.90 3.73
C ALA A 16 -12.80 -15.95 2.47
N GLU A 17 -12.28 -15.59 1.31
CA GLU A 17 -13.00 -15.72 0.03
C GLU A 17 -13.38 -17.17 -0.28
N ALA A 18 -12.47 -18.12 -0.04
CA ALA A 18 -12.74 -19.54 -0.25
C ALA A 18 -13.81 -20.09 0.70
N LYS A 19 -13.89 -19.57 1.93
CA LYS A 19 -14.81 -20.02 2.97
C LYS A 19 -16.16 -19.30 2.94
N TYR A 20 -16.16 -18.02 2.58
CA TYR A 20 -17.29 -17.13 2.64
C TYR A 20 -17.56 -16.57 1.24
N GLY A 21 -18.69 -16.93 0.64
CA GLY A 21 -19.09 -16.33 -0.63
C GLY A 21 -19.30 -14.82 -0.49
N ARG A 22 -18.61 -14.03 -1.30
CA ARG A 22 -18.80 -12.58 -1.39
C ARG A 22 -19.84 -12.26 -2.49
N PRO A 23 -20.92 -11.53 -2.18
CA PRO A 23 -21.89 -11.13 -3.20
C PRO A 23 -21.26 -10.30 -4.32
N LYS A 24 -21.60 -10.61 -5.57
CA LYS A 24 -20.95 -10.02 -6.77
C LYS A 24 -21.26 -8.53 -6.91
N GLU A 25 -22.39 -8.08 -6.39
CA GLU A 25 -22.82 -6.68 -6.38
C GLU A 25 -21.91 -5.75 -5.57
N LEU A 26 -21.04 -6.29 -4.71
CA LEU A 26 -20.07 -5.52 -3.94
C LEU A 26 -18.80 -5.17 -4.72
N GLY A 27 -18.68 -5.60 -5.98
CA GLY A 27 -17.54 -5.31 -6.85
C GLY A 27 -16.23 -5.97 -6.41
N ILE A 28 -15.14 -5.49 -7.01
CA ILE A 28 -13.76 -5.95 -6.77
C ILE A 28 -13.32 -5.47 -5.39
N LEU A 29 -12.65 -6.34 -4.63
CA LEU A 29 -12.01 -5.95 -3.39
C LEU A 29 -10.67 -5.27 -3.71
N GLU A 30 -10.51 -4.01 -3.31
CA GLU A 30 -9.24 -3.28 -3.42
C GLU A 30 -8.54 -3.25 -2.05
N VAL A 31 -7.24 -3.50 -2.03
CA VAL A 31 -6.38 -3.49 -0.84
C VAL A 31 -5.48 -2.26 -0.86
N SER A 32 -5.64 -1.41 0.16
CA SER A 32 -4.76 -0.27 0.42
C SER A 32 -3.99 -0.45 1.71
N ILE A 33 -2.69 -0.15 1.71
CA ILE A 33 -1.85 -0.21 2.92
C ILE A 33 -1.06 1.08 3.12
N THR A 34 -0.74 1.39 4.37
CA THR A 34 0.20 2.46 4.76
C THR A 34 1.47 1.81 5.34
N PRO A 35 2.45 1.45 4.50
CA PRO A 35 3.62 0.74 4.97
C PRO A 35 4.52 1.68 5.78
N GLY A 36 5.14 1.14 6.83
CA GLY A 36 6.02 1.90 7.73
C GLY A 36 7.45 2.01 7.21
N VAL A 37 7.65 1.97 5.89
CA VAL A 37 8.96 1.96 5.24
C VAL A 37 9.13 3.22 4.41
N ARG A 38 10.38 3.60 4.13
CA ARG A 38 10.64 4.72 3.23
C ARG A 38 10.20 4.35 1.80
N PRO A 39 9.58 5.27 1.07
CA PRO A 39 9.32 5.11 -0.36
C PRO A 39 10.62 4.83 -1.13
N SER A 40 10.63 3.76 -1.91
CA SER A 40 11.67 3.44 -2.89
C SER A 40 11.07 2.56 -3.99
N ASP A 41 11.76 2.48 -5.13
CA ASP A 41 11.34 1.62 -6.25
C ASP A 41 11.21 0.15 -5.80
N GLU A 42 12.17 -0.33 -5.01
CA GLU A 42 12.17 -1.70 -4.47
C GLU A 42 11.02 -1.92 -3.48
N ALA A 43 10.72 -0.92 -2.64
CA ALA A 43 9.60 -1.02 -1.71
C ALA A 43 8.26 -1.06 -2.44
N PHE A 44 8.08 -0.24 -3.47
CA PHE A 44 6.86 -0.22 -4.27
C PHE A 44 6.65 -1.54 -5.01
N GLN A 45 7.68 -2.03 -5.71
CA GLN A 45 7.61 -3.30 -6.42
C GLN A 45 7.28 -4.45 -5.45
N ALA A 46 7.90 -4.49 -4.28
CA ALA A 46 7.68 -5.56 -3.32
C ALA A 46 6.24 -5.63 -2.80
N PHE A 47 5.54 -4.50 -2.68
CA PHE A 47 4.12 -4.51 -2.30
C PHE A 47 3.19 -4.73 -3.51
N GLU A 48 3.55 -4.23 -4.69
CA GLU A 48 2.83 -4.53 -5.93
C GLU A 48 2.83 -6.04 -6.23
N ASP A 49 3.98 -6.71 -6.07
CA ASP A 49 4.14 -8.16 -6.24
C ASP A 49 3.28 -8.99 -5.27
N LEU A 50 2.87 -8.40 -4.14
CA LEU A 50 1.94 -9.02 -3.20
C LEU A 50 0.47 -8.90 -3.66
N GLY A 51 0.16 -8.06 -4.64
CA GLY A 51 -1.20 -7.80 -5.10
C GLY A 51 -1.91 -6.68 -4.33
N VAL A 52 -1.15 -5.72 -3.80
CA VAL A 52 -1.71 -4.50 -3.20
C VAL A 52 -2.08 -3.50 -4.30
N ASP A 53 -3.31 -3.00 -4.29
CA ASP A 53 -3.80 -2.04 -5.28
C ASP A 53 -3.33 -0.61 -5.03
N ARG A 54 -3.10 -0.24 -3.75
CA ARG A 54 -2.74 1.13 -3.37
C ARG A 54 -1.76 1.19 -2.21
N LEU A 55 -0.67 1.92 -2.41
CA LEU A 55 0.19 2.39 -1.33
C LEU A 55 -0.21 3.79 -0.89
N ILE A 56 -0.48 3.93 0.40
CA ILE A 56 -0.67 5.21 1.08
C ILE A 56 0.66 5.56 1.74
N LEU A 57 1.34 6.59 1.23
CA LEU A 57 2.65 6.96 1.77
C LEU A 57 2.48 7.70 3.09
N LEU A 58 3.23 7.28 4.11
CA LEU A 58 3.32 8.02 5.35
C LEU A 58 4.37 9.12 5.20
N GLN A 59 3.93 10.37 5.22
CA GLN A 59 4.81 11.53 5.16
C GLN A 59 5.88 11.53 6.27
N GLY A 60 7.12 11.79 5.87
CA GLY A 60 8.20 12.13 6.78
C GLY A 60 8.29 13.64 6.98
N GLY A 61 8.61 14.11 8.18
CA GLY A 61 8.83 15.52 8.46
C GLY A 61 8.43 15.92 9.88
N LYS A 62 9.04 16.99 10.40
CA LYS A 62 8.71 17.54 11.74
C LYS A 62 7.99 18.87 11.68
N ASN A 63 8.00 19.53 10.53
CA ASN A 63 7.38 20.82 10.29
C ASN A 63 6.71 20.88 8.91
N GLU A 64 5.99 21.95 8.62
CA GLU A 64 5.26 22.15 7.36
C GLU A 64 6.17 22.08 6.13
N ALA A 65 7.34 22.74 6.16
CA ALA A 65 8.27 22.75 5.04
C ALA A 65 8.79 21.34 4.72
N ASP A 66 9.09 20.53 5.74
CA ASP A 66 9.52 19.14 5.55
C ASP A 66 8.41 18.31 4.86
N LEU A 67 7.15 18.53 5.24
CA LEU A 67 6.00 17.81 4.70
C LEU A 67 5.73 18.18 3.24
N VAL A 68 5.85 19.47 2.89
CA VAL A 68 5.71 19.94 1.51
C VAL A 68 6.82 19.35 0.64
N GLN A 69 8.08 19.40 1.10
CA GLN A 69 9.21 18.84 0.37
C GLN A 69 9.03 17.34 0.11
N PHE A 70 8.51 16.59 1.10
CA PHE A 70 8.20 15.17 0.91
C PHE A 70 7.24 14.92 -0.26
N VAL A 71 6.18 15.73 -0.39
CA VAL A 71 5.20 15.59 -1.47
C VAL A 71 5.83 15.95 -2.83
N GLU A 72 6.64 17.00 -2.88
CA GLU A 72 7.37 17.42 -4.08
C GLU A 72 8.32 16.30 -4.55
N ASP A 73 9.16 15.77 -3.66
CA ASP A 73 10.12 14.71 -3.96
C ASP A 73 9.43 13.44 -4.53
N ILE A 74 8.29 13.05 -3.94
CA ILE A 74 7.51 11.90 -4.42
C ILE A 74 6.92 12.16 -5.78
N THR A 75 6.35 13.36 -5.99
CA THR A 75 5.71 13.72 -7.26
C THR A 75 6.73 13.74 -8.39
N GLU A 76 7.88 14.39 -8.19
CA GLU A 76 8.94 14.49 -9.19
C GLU A 76 9.50 13.13 -9.59
N ARG A 77 9.65 12.23 -8.61
CA ARG A 77 10.28 10.93 -8.82
C ARG A 77 9.32 9.86 -9.36
N TYR A 78 8.03 9.91 -9.02
CA TYR A 78 7.13 8.77 -9.23
C TYR A 78 5.80 9.09 -9.95
N ILE A 79 5.43 10.36 -10.13
CA ILE A 79 4.08 10.75 -10.62
C ILE A 79 4.19 11.66 -11.86
N GLN A 80 4.96 11.23 -12.87
CA GLN A 80 5.09 11.97 -14.14
C GLN A 80 3.91 11.76 -15.08
#